data_AF-C1D755-F1
#
_entry.id   AF-C1D755-F1
#
_cell.length_a   1.000
_cell.length_b   1.000
_cell.length_c   1.000
_cell.angle_alpha   90.00
_cell.angle_beta   90.00
_cell.angle_gamma   90.00
#
_symmetry.space_group_name_H-M   'P 1'
#
loop_
_entity.id
_entity.type
_entity.pdbx_description
1 polymer ?
#
loop_
_entity_poly.entity_id
_entity_poly.type
_entity_poly.pdbx_seq_one_letter_code
_entity_poly.pdbx_strand_id
1 'polypeptide(L)'
;MNSTTQTTAPCGNGPRLWTRGDLDGFFGLFSNSLANTLTAVFLLSVVLALPGDIVWQGIVPGFGVTLAFGNLFLAWQAWKLGKKEGRDSVTALPYGLSVPHYFIVTFAIMMPLIAKTGDARLAWGVAMAWTFVHGIVVAIGAFIGDWLRRVTPRAAMLGTLAGMAVSYIALTPSFRVYDAAWLGLICFGILLFGWLANIKMPLRLPAGLLAIIIGTILGWVTGYMKVEPLIAATETVGFNLPLIHLDVLMLGFANVGPYVVSAIPLAVYLFMETLMNVESAEVAGDKYSARSICLGAAGGTLVGALFGSVVPTLVYIGHPGWKQAGGRIGYSWATGVAMLALCTFGMINILLNIIPIVAILPILMYIAMLILSQAFRETPKVHAPAVAIALIPWLADWVKVTIDNTLNAAGTSVATLGADKLAASGVFYDGMAVLGASAILVAMMLAAIVARVIDRNYLHAAVFALLAALMSFFGVIHSTGFGIGMATGPAIGYLVIAAGCFLFHVTRGSQPSPSDDAP
;
A
#
# COMPACT_ATOMS: atom_id res chain seq x y z
N MET A 1 19.45 -3.65 -30.49
CA MET A 1 19.45 -2.84 -31.73
C MET A 1 18.19 -1.97 -31.68
N ASN A 2 18.16 -0.65 -31.55
CA ASN A 2 19.17 0.41 -31.54
C ASN A 2 19.02 1.21 -30.23
N SER A 3 20.09 1.32 -29.43
CA SER A 3 20.14 2.28 -28.33
C SER A 3 20.48 3.65 -28.93
N THR A 4 19.47 4.43 -29.28
CA THR A 4 19.65 5.87 -29.48
C THR A 4 20.00 6.48 -28.13
N THR A 5 21.31 6.61 -27.87
CA THR A 5 21.85 7.52 -26.87
C THR A 5 21.35 8.92 -27.25
N GLN A 6 20.24 9.36 -26.63
CA GLN A 6 19.84 10.76 -26.68
C GLN A 6 20.95 11.56 -25.99
N THR A 7 21.85 12.12 -26.78
CA THR A 7 22.77 13.17 -26.37
C THR A 7 21.95 14.37 -25.93
N THR A 8 21.68 14.46 -24.63
CA THR A 8 21.03 15.62 -24.04
C THR A 8 22.01 16.79 -24.07
N ALA A 9 21.64 17.86 -24.78
CA ALA A 9 22.39 19.11 -24.75
C ALA A 9 22.55 19.60 -23.28
N PRO A 10 23.74 20.10 -22.89
CA PRO A 10 23.96 20.56 -21.52
C PRO A 10 23.04 21.73 -21.17
N CYS A 11 22.41 21.67 -20.00
CA CYS A 11 21.52 22.72 -19.50
C CYS A 11 22.32 23.93 -18.99
N GLY A 12 22.52 24.95 -19.82
CA GLY A 12 23.22 26.19 -19.42
C GLY A 12 22.57 26.96 -18.26
N ASN A 13 21.25 26.85 -18.07
CA ASN A 13 20.47 27.55 -17.02
C ASN A 13 19.76 26.60 -16.03
N GLY A 14 20.17 25.33 -15.95
CA GLY A 14 19.50 24.29 -15.15
C GLY A 14 18.36 23.56 -15.87
N PRO A 15 17.80 22.48 -15.28
CA PRO A 15 16.74 21.69 -15.88
C PRO A 15 15.44 22.48 -16.04
N ARG A 16 14.69 22.23 -17.11
CA ARG A 16 13.38 22.80 -17.35
C ARG A 16 12.37 22.24 -16.36
N LEU A 17 11.63 23.14 -15.71
CA LEU A 17 10.56 22.76 -14.78
C LEU A 17 9.30 22.24 -15.48
N TRP A 18 9.23 22.38 -16.82
CA TRP A 18 8.14 21.87 -17.64
C TRP A 18 8.63 21.54 -19.05
N THR A 19 8.20 20.39 -19.56
CA THR A 19 8.44 19.90 -20.91
C THR A 19 7.14 19.40 -21.54
N ARG A 20 7.12 19.18 -22.86
CA ARG A 20 5.91 18.69 -23.53
C ARG A 20 5.44 17.31 -23.02
N GLY A 21 6.38 16.44 -22.66
CA GLY A 21 6.07 15.11 -22.12
C GLY A 21 5.55 15.14 -20.67
N ASP A 22 5.71 16.26 -19.95
CA ASP A 22 5.10 16.43 -18.64
C ASP A 22 3.57 16.49 -18.69
N LEU A 23 2.97 16.79 -19.85
CA LEU A 23 1.51 16.77 -20.00
C LEU A 23 0.96 15.35 -19.88
N ASP A 24 1.55 14.40 -20.62
CA ASP A 24 1.17 12.99 -20.56
C ASP A 24 1.50 12.40 -19.19
N GLY A 25 2.66 12.76 -18.64
CA GLY A 25 3.04 12.41 -17.27
C GLY A 25 2.02 12.92 -16.25
N PHE A 26 1.51 14.16 -16.43
CA PHE A 26 0.58 14.80 -15.49
C PHE A 26 -0.73 14.05 -15.50
N PHE A 27 -1.35 13.85 -16.66
CA PHE A 27 -2.61 13.12 -16.73
C PHE A 27 -2.50 11.70 -16.21
N GLY A 28 -1.37 11.03 -16.42
CA GLY A 28 -1.16 9.72 -15.83
C GLY A 28 -1.06 9.77 -14.30
N LEU A 29 -0.13 10.57 -13.73
CA LEU A 29 0.10 10.58 -12.28
C LEU A 29 -1.09 11.20 -11.52
N PHE A 30 -1.71 12.23 -12.08
CA PHE A 30 -2.92 12.83 -11.56
C PHE A 30 -4.08 11.84 -11.54
N SER A 31 -4.34 11.12 -12.63
CA SER A 31 -5.43 10.12 -12.66
C SER A 31 -5.19 9.01 -11.64
N ASN A 32 -3.94 8.56 -11.48
CA ASN A 32 -3.58 7.56 -10.47
C ASN A 32 -3.78 8.09 -9.04
N SER A 33 -3.30 9.30 -8.77
CA SER A 33 -3.44 9.95 -7.45
C SER A 33 -4.90 10.22 -7.11
N LEU A 34 -5.69 10.63 -8.09
CA LEU A 34 -7.12 10.86 -7.96
C LEU A 34 -7.86 9.55 -7.67
N ALA A 35 -7.62 8.48 -8.42
CA ALA A 35 -8.25 7.18 -8.19
C ALA A 35 -7.95 6.63 -6.78
N ASN A 36 -6.70 6.75 -6.32
CA ASN A 36 -6.32 6.32 -4.98
C ASN A 36 -6.96 7.20 -3.88
N THR A 37 -7.05 8.51 -4.10
CA THR A 37 -7.69 9.43 -3.16
C THR A 37 -9.20 9.18 -3.09
N LEU A 38 -9.88 9.00 -4.22
CA LEU A 38 -11.29 8.65 -4.27
C LEU A 38 -11.56 7.32 -3.56
N THR A 39 -10.71 6.32 -3.77
CA THR A 39 -10.82 5.03 -3.09
C THR A 39 -10.66 5.19 -1.57
N ALA A 40 -9.63 5.89 -1.11
CA ALA A 40 -9.40 6.12 0.31
C ALA A 40 -10.57 6.87 0.96
N VAL A 41 -11.06 7.93 0.32
CA VAL A 41 -12.18 8.72 0.83
C VAL A 41 -13.47 7.90 0.83
N PHE A 42 -13.73 7.09 -0.19
CA PHE A 42 -14.88 6.19 -0.22
C PHE A 42 -14.87 5.18 0.93
N LEU A 43 -13.71 4.61 1.25
CA LEU A 43 -13.57 3.71 2.39
C LEU A 43 -13.92 4.43 3.72
N LEU A 44 -13.48 5.67 3.86
CA LEU A 44 -13.71 6.47 5.06
C LEU A 44 -15.16 6.99 5.18
N SER A 45 -15.74 7.51 4.09
CA SER A 45 -17.06 8.15 4.11
C SER A 45 -18.22 7.19 3.93
N VAL A 46 -18.05 6.13 3.13
CA VAL A 46 -19.14 5.19 2.80
C VAL A 46 -19.01 3.89 3.58
N VAL A 47 -17.80 3.30 3.63
CA VAL A 47 -17.61 2.00 4.27
C VAL A 47 -17.57 2.13 5.80
N LEU A 48 -16.86 3.12 6.33
CA LEU A 48 -16.88 3.42 7.77
C LEU A 48 -18.01 4.35 8.20
N ALA A 49 -18.69 4.98 7.25
CA ALA A 49 -19.72 5.98 7.52
C ALA A 49 -19.25 7.08 8.49
N LEU A 50 -18.00 7.54 8.35
CA LEU A 50 -17.46 8.59 9.21
C LEU A 50 -18.25 9.90 9.05
N PRO A 51 -18.41 10.68 10.13
CA PRO A 51 -18.98 12.02 10.08
C PRO A 51 -18.32 12.91 9.01
N GLY A 52 -19.14 13.70 8.33
CA GLY A 52 -18.68 14.53 7.20
C GLY A 52 -17.69 15.62 7.59
N ASP A 53 -17.78 16.17 8.80
CA ASP A 53 -16.80 17.12 9.35
C ASP A 53 -15.41 16.48 9.48
N ILE A 54 -15.33 15.25 9.96
CA ILE A 54 -14.07 14.49 10.05
C ILE A 54 -13.51 14.23 8.65
N VAL A 55 -14.33 13.75 7.71
CA VAL A 55 -13.83 13.38 6.38
C VAL A 55 -13.49 14.61 5.54
N TRP A 56 -14.44 15.52 5.36
CA TRP A 56 -14.36 16.59 4.36
C TRP A 56 -13.58 17.82 4.86
N GLN A 57 -13.59 18.09 6.16
CA GLN A 57 -12.89 19.24 6.75
C GLN A 57 -11.58 18.84 7.45
N GLY A 58 -11.45 17.58 7.88
CA GLY A 58 -10.22 17.05 8.48
C GLY A 58 -9.35 16.25 7.51
N ILE A 59 -9.78 15.03 7.17
CA ILE A 59 -8.94 14.04 6.49
C ILE A 59 -8.62 14.45 5.04
N VAL A 60 -9.61 14.87 4.26
CA VAL A 60 -9.44 15.19 2.83
C VAL A 60 -8.46 16.35 2.61
N PRO A 61 -8.56 17.51 3.30
CA PRO A 61 -7.54 18.55 3.24
C PRO A 61 -6.14 18.04 3.65
N GLY A 62 -6.07 17.16 4.65
CA GLY A 62 -4.85 16.45 5.04
C GLY A 62 -4.25 15.64 3.89
N PHE A 63 -5.05 14.90 3.11
CA PHE A 63 -4.60 14.21 1.89
C PHE A 63 -4.05 15.20 0.86
N GLY A 64 -4.70 16.35 0.68
CA GLY A 64 -4.22 17.42 -0.21
C GLY A 64 -2.80 17.87 0.14
N VAL A 65 -2.56 18.21 1.41
CA VAL A 65 -1.22 18.62 1.89
C VAL A 65 -0.20 17.50 1.73
N THR A 66 -0.60 16.28 2.10
CA THR A 66 0.23 15.07 1.99
C THR A 66 0.73 14.83 0.57
N LEU A 67 -0.18 14.93 -0.41
CA LEU A 67 0.10 14.73 -1.84
C LEU A 67 0.92 15.88 -2.42
N ALA A 68 0.62 17.12 -2.02
CA ALA A 68 1.38 18.29 -2.43
C ALA A 68 2.83 18.21 -1.96
N PHE A 69 3.04 17.96 -0.67
CA PHE A 69 4.37 17.92 -0.07
C PHE A 69 5.29 16.96 -0.80
N GLY A 70 4.89 15.69 -0.96
CA GLY A 70 5.78 14.69 -1.55
C GLY A 70 6.00 14.90 -3.04
N ASN A 71 4.98 15.30 -3.80
CA ASN A 71 5.16 15.60 -5.22
C ASN A 71 6.09 16.83 -5.44
N LEU A 72 5.93 17.89 -4.65
CA LEU A 72 6.82 19.05 -4.70
C LEU A 72 8.24 18.67 -4.29
N PHE A 73 8.40 17.84 -3.26
CA PHE A 73 9.70 17.36 -2.79
C PHE A 73 10.40 16.51 -3.85
N LEU A 74 9.70 15.58 -4.50
CA LEU A 74 10.30 14.72 -5.54
C LEU A 74 10.58 15.47 -6.84
N ALA A 75 9.74 16.45 -7.20
CA ALA A 75 10.05 17.39 -8.28
C ALA A 75 11.33 18.18 -7.97
N TRP A 76 11.49 18.66 -6.73
CA TRP A 76 12.71 19.33 -6.28
C TRP A 76 13.94 18.41 -6.31
N GLN A 77 13.80 17.15 -5.88
CA GLN A 77 14.88 16.16 -5.97
C GLN A 77 15.32 15.91 -7.41
N ALA A 78 14.36 15.81 -8.34
CA ALA A 78 14.62 15.66 -9.77
C ALA A 78 15.35 16.88 -10.36
N TRP A 79 14.89 18.08 -10.01
CA TRP A 79 15.56 19.32 -10.39
C TRP A 79 17.00 19.39 -9.85
N LYS A 80 17.20 19.03 -8.57
CA LYS A 80 18.52 19.00 -7.94
C LYS A 80 19.46 18.02 -8.62
N LEU A 81 18.97 16.83 -8.97
CA LEU A 81 19.73 15.82 -9.69
C LEU A 81 20.07 16.29 -11.12
N GLY A 82 19.09 16.83 -11.85
CA GLY A 82 19.32 17.34 -13.21
C GLY A 82 20.31 18.50 -13.25
N LYS A 83 20.27 19.38 -12.25
CA LYS A 83 21.24 20.47 -12.10
C LYS A 83 22.64 19.94 -11.81
N LYS A 84 22.76 18.92 -10.95
CA LYS A 84 24.04 18.27 -10.63
C LYS A 84 24.65 17.58 -11.85
N GLU A 85 23.82 16.92 -12.67
CA GLU A 85 24.27 16.15 -13.83
C GLU A 85 24.28 16.94 -15.14
N GLY A 86 23.84 18.21 -15.12
CA GLY A 86 23.83 19.09 -16.29
C GLY A 86 22.87 18.66 -17.41
N ARG A 87 21.83 17.86 -17.10
CA ARG A 87 20.90 17.29 -18.09
C ARG A 87 19.43 17.53 -17.77
N ASP A 88 18.63 17.63 -18.83
CA ASP A 88 17.17 17.86 -18.76
C ASP A 88 16.33 16.58 -18.83
N SER A 89 16.98 15.41 -18.85
CA SER A 89 16.31 14.12 -18.98
C SER A 89 15.92 13.48 -17.66
N VAL A 90 16.18 14.15 -16.53
CA VAL A 90 15.83 13.63 -15.20
C VAL A 90 14.32 13.64 -15.03
N THR A 91 13.78 12.50 -14.59
CA THR A 91 12.35 12.33 -14.32
C THR A 91 12.11 12.33 -12.82
N ALA A 92 11.13 13.06 -12.33
CA ALA A 92 10.72 12.97 -10.93
C ALA A 92 10.19 11.57 -10.62
N LEU A 93 10.41 11.10 -9.40
CA LEU A 93 9.80 9.86 -8.92
C LEU A 93 8.30 10.11 -8.67
N PRO A 94 7.40 9.23 -9.14
CA PRO A 94 5.96 9.40 -8.92
C PRO A 94 5.63 9.14 -7.43
N TYR A 95 4.61 9.81 -6.88
CA TYR A 95 4.30 9.76 -5.45
C TYR A 95 2.81 9.88 -5.15
N GLY A 96 2.36 9.22 -4.09
CA GLY A 96 1.04 9.44 -3.54
C GLY A 96 0.71 8.62 -2.30
N LEU A 97 -0.59 8.46 -2.04
CA LEU A 97 -1.12 7.68 -0.93
C LEU A 97 -0.78 6.21 -1.08
N SER A 98 -0.40 5.56 0.02
CA SER A 98 -0.15 4.13 0.01
C SER A 98 -1.45 3.34 -0.07
N VAL A 99 -1.65 2.71 -1.24
CA VAL A 99 -2.77 1.78 -1.52
C VAL A 99 -3.04 0.82 -0.37
N PRO A 100 -2.07 0.01 0.06
CA PRO A 100 -2.32 -0.96 1.11
C PRO A 100 -2.62 -0.34 2.48
N HIS A 101 -2.04 0.83 2.78
CA HIS A 101 -2.19 1.40 4.10
C HIS A 101 -3.57 2.03 4.30
N TYR A 102 -4.20 2.62 3.27
CA TYR A 102 -5.57 3.09 3.47
C TYR A 102 -6.55 1.95 3.72
N PHE A 103 -6.30 0.74 3.21
CA PHE A 103 -7.08 -0.44 3.54
C PHE A 103 -6.84 -0.93 4.96
N ILE A 104 -5.58 -1.01 5.39
CA ILE A 104 -5.22 -1.42 6.76
C ILE A 104 -5.78 -0.44 7.78
N VAL A 105 -5.61 0.86 7.54
CA VAL A 105 -6.16 1.90 8.41
C VAL A 105 -7.68 1.79 8.48
N THR A 106 -8.35 1.58 7.34
CA THR A 106 -9.81 1.42 7.32
C THR A 106 -10.25 0.18 8.09
N PHE A 107 -9.77 -1.01 7.69
CA PHE A 107 -10.33 -2.29 8.11
C PHE A 107 -9.70 -2.88 9.36
N ALA A 108 -8.38 -2.69 9.56
CA ALA A 108 -7.68 -3.28 10.69
C ALA A 108 -7.56 -2.33 11.89
N ILE A 109 -7.74 -1.02 11.68
CA ILE A 109 -7.60 0.00 12.74
C ILE A 109 -8.93 0.68 13.03
N MET A 110 -9.46 1.45 12.09
CA MET A 110 -10.61 2.31 12.33
C MET A 110 -11.92 1.52 12.49
N MET A 111 -12.21 0.58 11.59
CA MET A 111 -13.44 -0.24 11.65
C MET A 111 -13.62 -0.97 12.98
N PRO A 112 -12.67 -1.80 13.47
CA PRO A 112 -12.84 -2.49 14.74
C PRO A 112 -12.87 -1.54 15.93
N LEU A 113 -12.17 -0.40 15.84
CA LEU A 113 -12.18 0.60 16.91
C LEU A 113 -13.56 1.28 17.01
N ILE A 114 -14.14 1.69 15.88
CA ILE A 114 -15.49 2.26 15.80
C ILE A 114 -16.53 1.24 16.27
N ALA A 115 -16.42 -0.02 15.83
CA ALA A 115 -17.33 -1.08 16.27
C ALA A 115 -17.28 -1.30 17.79
N LYS A 116 -16.11 -1.10 18.41
CA LYS A 116 -15.91 -1.27 19.85
C LYS A 116 -16.35 -0.06 20.67
N THR A 117 -16.10 1.17 20.20
CA THR A 117 -16.25 2.40 21.00
C THR A 117 -17.41 3.28 20.56
N GLY A 118 -17.86 3.17 19.31
CA GLY A 118 -18.78 4.10 18.67
C GLY A 118 -18.19 5.50 18.41
N ASP A 119 -16.90 5.73 18.68
CA ASP A 119 -16.27 7.05 18.62
C ASP A 119 -15.41 7.22 17.35
N ALA A 120 -15.98 7.92 16.37
CA ALA A 120 -15.32 8.25 15.12
C ALA A 120 -14.13 9.21 15.28
N ARG A 121 -14.16 10.13 16.25
CA ARG A 121 -13.07 11.09 16.48
C ARG A 121 -11.88 10.40 17.13
N LEU A 122 -12.12 9.48 18.06
CA LEU A 122 -11.08 8.60 18.60
C LEU A 122 -10.45 7.75 17.50
N ALA A 123 -11.26 7.13 16.64
CA ALA A 123 -10.76 6.32 15.54
C ALA A 123 -9.89 7.14 14.55
N TRP A 124 -10.33 8.35 14.23
CA TRP A 124 -9.54 9.29 13.43
C TRP A 124 -8.20 9.62 14.11
N GLY A 125 -8.22 9.98 15.40
CA GLY A 125 -7.01 10.26 16.16
C GLY A 125 -6.04 9.10 16.19
N VAL A 126 -6.50 7.89 16.50
CA VAL A 126 -5.66 6.69 16.53
C VAL A 126 -5.04 6.42 15.15
N ALA A 127 -5.81 6.58 14.07
CA ALA A 127 -5.30 6.42 12.71
C ALA A 127 -4.26 7.48 12.32
N MET A 128 -4.46 8.75 12.72
CA MET A 128 -3.46 9.81 12.55
C MET A 128 -2.17 9.51 13.33
N ALA A 129 -2.28 9.13 14.61
CA ALA A 129 -1.13 8.79 15.45
C ALA A 129 -0.39 7.57 14.90
N TRP A 130 -1.12 6.57 14.44
CA TRP A 130 -0.55 5.40 13.79
C TRP A 130 0.24 5.79 12.53
N THR A 131 -0.33 6.65 11.69
CA THR A 131 0.32 7.21 10.49
C THR A 131 1.56 8.04 10.85
N PHE A 132 1.52 8.80 11.94
CA PHE A 132 2.66 9.57 12.42
C PHE A 132 3.80 8.67 12.90
N VAL A 133 3.50 7.67 13.74
CA VAL A 133 4.48 6.67 14.20
C VAL A 133 5.09 5.94 13.00
N HIS A 134 4.26 5.61 12.01
CA HIS A 134 4.70 5.00 10.76
C HIS A 134 5.75 5.86 10.05
N GLY A 135 5.50 7.16 9.91
CA GLY A 135 6.46 8.12 9.34
C GLY A 135 7.78 8.19 10.11
N ILE A 136 7.76 8.14 11.45
CA ILE A 136 8.98 8.07 12.27
C ILE A 136 9.77 6.80 11.95
N VAL A 137 9.10 5.65 11.91
CA VAL A 137 9.75 4.37 11.66
C VAL A 137 10.36 4.33 10.26
N VAL A 138 9.68 4.86 9.23
CA VAL A 138 10.26 4.99 7.88
C VAL A 138 11.47 5.93 7.89
N ALA A 139 11.40 7.04 8.62
CA ALA A 139 12.53 7.96 8.73
C ALA A 139 13.75 7.31 9.38
N ILE A 140 13.56 6.51 10.43
CA ILE A 140 14.63 5.69 11.05
C ILE A 140 15.10 4.61 10.07
N GLY A 141 14.16 3.96 9.38
CA GLY A 141 14.40 2.97 8.33
C GLY A 141 15.34 3.48 7.24
N ALA A 142 15.25 4.78 6.89
CA ALA A 142 16.15 5.42 5.93
C ALA A 142 17.64 5.38 6.30
N PHE A 143 17.98 5.08 7.57
CA PHE A 143 19.36 4.93 8.04
C PHE A 143 19.81 3.47 8.13
N ILE A 144 18.91 2.54 8.46
CA ILE A 144 19.20 1.10 8.62
C ILE A 144 18.85 0.27 7.37
N GLY A 145 18.30 0.93 6.35
CA GLY A 145 17.63 0.28 5.26
C GLY A 145 18.48 -0.58 4.34
N ASP A 146 19.72 -0.13 4.10
CA ASP A 146 20.69 -0.91 3.32
C ASP A 146 21.03 -2.23 4.01
N TRP A 147 21.07 -2.24 5.33
CA TRP A 147 21.30 -3.47 6.09
C TRP A 147 20.08 -4.39 5.99
N LEU A 148 18.87 -3.87 6.20
CA LEU A 148 17.66 -4.67 6.18
C LEU A 148 17.37 -5.31 4.80
N ARG A 149 17.64 -4.57 3.72
CA ARG A 149 17.58 -5.08 2.33
C ARG A 149 18.52 -6.25 2.11
N ARG A 150 19.73 -6.23 2.69
CA ARG A 150 20.74 -7.29 2.49
C ARG A 150 20.39 -8.56 3.26
N VAL A 151 19.77 -8.44 4.43
CA VAL A 151 19.50 -9.59 5.30
C VAL A 151 18.22 -10.31 4.91
N THR A 152 17.19 -9.58 4.46
CA THR A 152 15.86 -10.12 4.17
C THR A 152 15.75 -10.66 2.74
N PRO A 153 15.31 -11.91 2.52
CA PRO A 153 15.09 -12.43 1.17
C PRO A 153 14.05 -11.61 0.40
N ARG A 154 14.33 -11.31 -0.88
CA ARG A 154 13.41 -10.56 -1.76
C ARG A 154 12.03 -11.23 -1.86
N ALA A 155 11.99 -12.57 -1.87
CA ALA A 155 10.75 -13.35 -1.87
C ALA A 155 9.90 -13.15 -0.61
N ALA A 156 10.53 -12.95 0.55
CA ALA A 156 9.81 -12.67 1.78
C ALA A 156 9.14 -11.30 1.75
N MET A 157 9.86 -10.29 1.25
CA MET A 157 9.35 -8.93 1.14
C MET A 157 8.22 -8.82 0.11
N LEU A 158 8.48 -9.28 -1.12
CA LEU A 158 7.51 -9.19 -2.22
C LEU A 158 6.33 -10.16 -2.04
N GLY A 159 6.57 -11.36 -1.50
CA GLY A 159 5.51 -12.32 -1.23
C GLY A 159 4.54 -11.84 -0.15
N THR A 160 5.07 -11.23 0.92
CA THR A 160 4.22 -10.63 1.98
C THR A 160 3.34 -9.52 1.40
N LEU A 161 3.91 -8.68 0.53
CA LEU A 161 3.19 -7.65 -0.20
C LEU A 161 2.09 -8.25 -1.09
N ALA A 162 2.40 -9.31 -1.83
CA ALA A 162 1.44 -10.01 -2.67
C ALA A 162 0.27 -10.60 -1.86
N GLY A 163 0.55 -11.20 -0.70
CA GLY A 163 -0.47 -11.72 0.22
C GLY A 163 -1.49 -10.69 0.63
N MET A 164 -1.00 -9.53 1.03
CA MET A 164 -1.82 -8.37 1.40
C MET A 164 -2.60 -7.82 0.21
N ALA A 165 -1.98 -7.72 -0.96
CA ALA A 165 -2.63 -7.21 -2.15
C ALA A 165 -3.78 -8.11 -2.59
N VAL A 166 -3.60 -9.43 -2.57
CA VAL A 166 -4.69 -10.37 -2.87
C VAL A 166 -5.81 -10.23 -1.84
N SER A 167 -5.49 -10.32 -0.55
CA SER A 167 -6.49 -10.33 0.52
C SER A 167 -7.25 -9.00 0.67
N TYR A 168 -6.55 -7.91 0.95
CA TYR A 168 -7.16 -6.63 1.33
C TYR A 168 -7.36 -5.65 0.17
N ILE A 169 -6.60 -5.76 -0.92
CA ILE A 169 -6.76 -4.87 -2.10
C ILE A 169 -7.70 -5.49 -3.13
N ALA A 170 -7.63 -6.80 -3.41
CA ALA A 170 -8.41 -7.40 -4.50
C ALA A 170 -9.77 -7.94 -4.07
N LEU A 171 -9.85 -8.75 -3.00
CA LEU A 171 -11.05 -9.58 -2.74
C LEU A 171 -12.30 -8.73 -2.53
N THR A 172 -12.28 -7.79 -1.58
CA THR A 172 -13.46 -6.95 -1.29
C THR A 172 -13.90 -6.11 -2.51
N PRO A 173 -13.00 -5.40 -3.22
CA PRO A 173 -13.38 -4.74 -4.49
C PRO A 173 -13.94 -5.70 -5.53
N SER A 174 -13.38 -6.91 -5.65
CA SER A 174 -13.89 -7.92 -6.57
C SER A 174 -15.34 -8.25 -6.27
N PHE A 175 -15.70 -8.53 -5.02
CA PHE A 175 -17.08 -8.85 -4.65
C PHE A 175 -18.06 -7.73 -5.04
N ARG A 176 -17.69 -6.49 -4.77
CA ARG A 176 -18.51 -5.31 -5.11
C ARG A 176 -18.58 -5.03 -6.61
N VAL A 177 -17.56 -5.39 -7.38
CA VAL A 177 -17.61 -5.39 -8.84
C VAL A 177 -18.66 -6.38 -9.33
N TYR A 178 -18.76 -7.55 -8.69
CA TYR A 178 -19.76 -8.56 -9.04
C TYR A 178 -21.18 -8.23 -8.54
N ASP A 179 -21.35 -7.46 -7.45
CA ASP A 179 -22.67 -6.92 -7.05
C ASP A 179 -23.32 -6.08 -8.16
N ALA A 180 -22.51 -5.37 -8.95
CA ALA A 180 -22.93 -4.62 -10.13
C ALA A 180 -22.16 -5.09 -11.38
N ALA A 181 -22.12 -6.41 -11.59
CA ALA A 181 -21.29 -7.08 -12.60
C ALA A 181 -21.40 -6.47 -14.00
N TRP A 182 -22.61 -6.09 -14.43
CA TRP A 182 -22.83 -5.53 -15.76
C TRP A 182 -22.02 -4.26 -16.00
N LEU A 183 -21.84 -3.40 -14.99
CA LEU A 183 -21.05 -2.16 -15.09
C LEU A 183 -19.58 -2.44 -14.77
N GLY A 184 -19.34 -3.17 -13.68
CA GLY A 184 -17.99 -3.45 -13.18
C GLY A 184 -17.16 -4.28 -14.15
N LEU A 185 -17.74 -5.29 -14.81
CA LEU A 185 -17.02 -6.12 -15.79
C LEU A 185 -16.70 -5.36 -17.08
N ILE A 186 -17.52 -4.38 -17.49
CA ILE A 186 -17.19 -3.50 -18.62
C ILE A 186 -15.93 -2.69 -18.29
N CYS A 187 -15.92 -2.05 -17.13
CA CYS A 187 -14.76 -1.29 -16.66
C CYS A 187 -13.53 -2.20 -16.50
N PHE A 188 -13.69 -3.40 -15.91
CA PHE A 188 -12.61 -4.36 -15.77
C PHE A 188 -12.06 -4.84 -17.12
N GLY A 189 -12.93 -5.14 -18.09
CA GLY A 189 -12.54 -5.53 -19.44
C GLY A 189 -11.67 -4.47 -20.13
N ILE A 190 -12.02 -3.19 -20.00
CA ILE A 190 -11.20 -2.08 -20.52
C ILE A 190 -9.79 -2.11 -19.92
N LEU A 191 -9.65 -2.36 -18.62
CA LEU A 191 -8.34 -2.46 -17.96
C LEU A 191 -7.55 -3.69 -18.41
N LEU A 192 -8.21 -4.84 -18.61
CA LEU A 192 -7.55 -6.04 -19.13
C LEU A 192 -6.98 -5.78 -20.53
N PHE A 193 -7.75 -5.18 -21.44
CA PHE A 193 -7.23 -4.85 -22.77
C PHE A 193 -6.13 -3.79 -22.71
N GLY A 194 -6.36 -2.70 -21.98
CA GLY A 194 -5.46 -1.56 -22.02
C GLY A 194 -4.19 -1.72 -21.23
N TRP A 195 -4.26 -2.26 -20.01
CA TRP A 195 -3.09 -2.38 -19.15
C TRP A 195 -2.47 -3.78 -19.20
N LEU A 196 -3.26 -4.86 -19.15
CA LEU A 196 -2.71 -6.22 -19.13
C LEU A 196 -2.22 -6.66 -20.52
N ALA A 197 -3.05 -6.46 -21.56
CA ALA A 197 -2.68 -6.78 -22.95
C ALA A 197 -1.88 -5.64 -23.63
N ASN A 198 -1.65 -4.52 -22.93
CA ASN A 198 -0.92 -3.36 -23.43
C ASN A 198 -1.45 -2.82 -24.78
N ILE A 199 -2.77 -2.89 -24.98
CA ILE A 199 -3.43 -2.39 -26.19
C ILE A 199 -3.64 -0.88 -26.05
N LYS A 200 -3.36 -0.13 -27.13
CA LYS A 200 -3.66 1.31 -27.15
C LYS A 200 -5.17 1.52 -27.21
N MET A 201 -5.71 2.22 -26.22
CA MET A 201 -7.13 2.53 -26.17
C MET A 201 -7.54 3.54 -27.26
N PRO A 202 -8.84 3.61 -27.61
CA PRO A 202 -9.38 4.65 -28.46
C PRO A 202 -8.91 6.05 -28.01
N LEU A 203 -8.62 6.92 -28.98
CA LEU A 203 -8.13 8.29 -28.74
C LEU A 203 -6.80 8.37 -27.97
N ARG A 204 -6.07 7.24 -27.81
CA ARG A 204 -4.83 7.13 -27.01
C ARG A 204 -5.02 7.51 -25.54
N LEU A 205 -6.24 7.38 -25.01
CA LEU A 205 -6.51 7.62 -23.61
C LEU A 205 -5.86 6.54 -22.72
N PRO A 206 -5.42 6.87 -21.50
CA PRO A 206 -5.05 5.85 -20.51
C PRO A 206 -6.24 4.91 -20.22
N ALA A 207 -6.00 3.61 -20.11
CA ALA A 207 -7.06 2.62 -19.91
C ALA A 207 -7.90 2.86 -18.65
N GLY A 208 -7.25 3.24 -17.54
CA GLY A 208 -7.94 3.64 -16.30
C GLY A 208 -8.88 4.83 -16.50
N LEU A 209 -8.44 5.85 -17.24
CA LEU A 209 -9.26 7.02 -17.55
C LEU A 209 -10.45 6.63 -18.43
N LEU A 210 -10.23 5.80 -19.45
CA LEU A 210 -11.31 5.32 -20.30
C LEU A 210 -12.33 4.49 -19.51
N ALA A 211 -11.89 3.60 -18.62
CA ALA A 211 -12.76 2.81 -17.76
C ALA A 211 -13.64 3.70 -16.86
N ILE A 212 -13.07 4.76 -16.30
CA ILE A 212 -13.80 5.76 -15.50
C ILE A 212 -14.80 6.52 -16.36
N ILE A 213 -14.41 7.00 -17.55
CA ILE A 213 -15.31 7.75 -18.45
C ILE A 213 -16.50 6.89 -18.87
N ILE A 214 -16.23 5.69 -19.40
CA ILE A 214 -17.28 4.77 -19.85
C ILE A 214 -18.16 4.35 -18.67
N GLY A 215 -17.55 3.99 -17.54
CA GLY A 215 -18.28 3.64 -16.32
C GLY A 215 -19.17 4.77 -15.83
N THR A 216 -18.69 6.01 -15.89
CA THR A 216 -19.46 7.21 -15.52
C THR A 216 -20.64 7.42 -16.47
N ILE A 217 -20.40 7.41 -17.79
CA ILE A 217 -21.46 7.58 -18.79
C ILE A 217 -22.55 6.52 -18.60
N LEU A 218 -22.15 5.25 -18.49
CA LEU A 218 -23.11 4.15 -18.28
C LEU A 218 -23.81 4.30 -16.92
N GLY A 219 -23.11 4.69 -15.88
CA GLY A 219 -23.69 4.93 -14.55
C GLY A 219 -24.82 5.96 -14.59
N TRP A 220 -24.65 7.05 -15.32
CA TRP A 220 -25.68 8.09 -15.47
C TRP A 220 -26.80 7.69 -16.43
N VAL A 221 -26.48 7.16 -17.61
CA VAL A 221 -27.47 6.80 -18.64
C VAL A 221 -28.43 5.70 -18.15
N THR A 222 -27.93 4.78 -17.33
CA THR A 222 -28.73 3.67 -16.77
C THR A 222 -29.50 4.05 -15.50
N GLY A 223 -29.26 5.23 -14.93
CA GLY A 223 -29.83 5.64 -13.64
C GLY A 223 -29.20 4.96 -12.41
N TYR A 224 -28.04 4.29 -12.58
CA TYR A 224 -27.27 3.77 -11.46
C TYR A 224 -26.74 4.90 -10.56
N MET A 225 -26.28 5.99 -11.18
CA MET A 225 -26.00 7.24 -10.50
C MET A 225 -27.27 8.07 -10.37
N LYS A 226 -27.40 8.76 -9.23
CA LYS A 226 -28.58 9.57 -8.88
C LYS A 226 -28.20 11.03 -8.79
N VAL A 227 -29.11 11.91 -9.19
CA VAL A 227 -28.87 13.37 -9.16
C VAL A 227 -28.94 13.89 -7.73
N GLU A 228 -29.77 13.31 -6.87
CA GLU A 228 -30.01 13.80 -5.52
C GLU A 228 -28.74 13.75 -4.64
N PRO A 229 -27.97 12.65 -4.59
CA PRO A 229 -26.68 12.63 -3.90
C PRO A 229 -25.65 13.61 -4.48
N LEU A 230 -25.69 13.86 -5.79
CA LEU A 230 -24.80 14.83 -6.43
C LEU A 230 -25.11 16.26 -5.99
N ILE A 231 -26.40 16.63 -5.91
CA ILE A 231 -26.82 17.94 -5.39
C ILE A 231 -26.37 18.08 -3.94
N ALA A 232 -26.61 17.07 -3.10
CA ALA A 232 -26.14 17.08 -1.71
C ALA A 232 -24.62 17.21 -1.60
N ALA A 233 -23.85 16.58 -2.52
CA ALA A 233 -22.40 16.70 -2.54
C ALA A 233 -21.93 18.14 -2.81
N THR A 234 -22.73 18.98 -3.47
CA THR A 234 -22.39 20.41 -3.68
C THR A 234 -22.32 21.20 -2.38
N GLU A 235 -23.02 20.77 -1.33
CA GLU A 235 -22.98 21.41 0.00
C GLU A 235 -21.60 21.30 0.67
N THR A 236 -20.80 20.31 0.25
CA THR A 236 -19.42 20.15 0.74
C THR A 236 -18.40 20.92 -0.08
N VAL A 237 -18.81 21.55 -1.19
CA VAL A 237 -17.94 22.47 -1.93
C VAL A 237 -17.74 23.71 -1.09
N GLY A 238 -16.49 23.98 -0.81
CA GLY A 238 -16.11 25.08 0.05
C GLY A 238 -14.62 25.13 0.21
N PHE A 239 -14.15 26.20 0.81
CA PHE A 239 -12.74 26.34 1.14
C PHE A 239 -12.46 25.64 2.47
N ASN A 240 -12.08 24.37 2.39
CA ASN A 240 -11.65 23.53 3.50
C ASN A 240 -10.14 23.71 3.70
N LEU A 241 -9.76 24.75 4.44
CA LEU A 241 -8.36 25.03 4.71
C LEU A 241 -7.73 23.84 5.47
N PRO A 242 -6.57 23.31 5.04
CA PRO A 242 -5.88 22.28 5.81
C PRO A 242 -5.42 22.87 7.14
N LEU A 243 -6.03 22.42 8.23
CA LEU A 243 -5.68 22.84 9.59
C LEU A 243 -4.80 21.77 10.25
N ILE A 244 -4.02 22.22 11.22
CA ILE A 244 -3.24 21.31 12.06
C ILE A 244 -4.16 20.77 13.17
N HIS A 245 -4.25 19.45 13.29
CA HIS A 245 -5.13 18.74 14.23
C HIS A 245 -4.34 18.13 15.40
N LEU A 246 -3.61 18.96 16.15
CA LEU A 246 -2.78 18.49 17.28
C LEU A 246 -3.61 17.84 18.38
N ASP A 247 -4.80 18.36 18.66
CA ASP A 247 -5.73 17.82 19.65
C ASP A 247 -6.16 16.38 19.31
N VAL A 248 -6.50 16.12 18.05
CA VAL A 248 -6.89 14.79 17.57
C VAL A 248 -5.69 13.85 17.53
N LEU A 249 -4.52 14.35 17.11
CA LEU A 249 -3.28 13.57 17.09
C LEU A 249 -2.87 13.13 18.51
N MET A 250 -2.96 14.02 19.50
CA MET A 250 -2.63 13.69 20.90
C MET A 250 -3.62 12.71 21.52
N LEU A 251 -4.92 12.84 21.19
CA LEU A 251 -5.92 11.83 21.53
C LEU A 251 -5.54 10.45 20.95
N GLY A 252 -5.08 10.45 19.71
CA GLY A 252 -4.56 9.26 19.05
C GLY A 252 -3.37 8.64 19.78
N PHE A 253 -2.36 9.43 20.11
CA PHE A 253 -1.16 8.95 20.82
C PHE A 253 -1.47 8.30 22.16
N ALA A 254 -2.46 8.82 22.89
CA ALA A 254 -2.90 8.21 24.14
C ALA A 254 -3.48 6.79 23.95
N ASN A 255 -3.91 6.43 22.75
CA ASN A 255 -4.65 5.20 22.45
C ASN A 255 -4.02 4.32 21.35
N VAL A 256 -2.90 4.75 20.74
CA VAL A 256 -2.27 4.07 19.60
C VAL A 256 -1.53 2.80 19.98
N GLY A 257 -1.20 2.61 21.27
CA GLY A 257 -0.35 1.52 21.77
C GLY A 257 -0.62 0.13 21.17
N PRO A 258 -1.87 -0.37 21.18
CA PRO A 258 -2.21 -1.68 20.60
C PRO A 258 -1.94 -1.78 19.09
N TYR A 259 -1.95 -0.65 18.37
CA TYR A 259 -1.83 -0.59 16.91
C TYR A 259 -0.40 -0.25 16.44
N VAL A 260 0.48 0.29 17.30
CA VAL A 260 1.90 0.59 16.96
C VAL A 260 2.64 -0.65 16.47
N VAL A 261 2.22 -1.80 16.97
CA VAL A 261 2.82 -3.11 16.72
C VAL A 261 2.69 -3.51 15.26
N SER A 262 1.56 -3.19 14.63
CA SER A 262 1.39 -3.37 13.19
C SER A 262 2.06 -2.24 12.40
N ALA A 263 2.22 -1.04 12.97
CA ALA A 263 2.84 0.09 12.31
C ALA A 263 4.30 -0.18 11.93
N ILE A 264 5.09 -0.79 12.82
CA ILE A 264 6.54 -0.98 12.61
C ILE A 264 6.83 -1.89 11.41
N PRO A 265 6.25 -3.10 11.30
CA PRO A 265 6.47 -3.98 10.13
C PRO A 265 5.98 -3.36 8.83
N LEU A 266 4.84 -2.64 8.87
CA LEU A 266 4.30 -1.97 7.70
C LEU A 266 5.16 -0.78 7.27
N ALA A 267 5.78 -0.08 8.21
CA ALA A 267 6.72 0.99 7.93
C ALA A 267 8.01 0.45 7.31
N VAL A 268 8.52 -0.67 7.80
CA VAL A 268 9.61 -1.40 7.15
C VAL A 268 9.24 -1.76 5.71
N TYR A 269 8.03 -2.25 5.48
CA TYR A 269 7.53 -2.57 4.14
C TYR A 269 7.48 -1.33 3.23
N LEU A 270 6.89 -0.22 3.69
CA LEU A 270 6.78 1.03 2.93
C LEU A 270 8.15 1.61 2.57
N PHE A 271 9.08 1.51 3.52
CA PHE A 271 10.48 1.87 3.34
C PHE A 271 11.13 1.03 2.22
N MET A 272 10.94 -0.29 2.24
CA MET A 272 11.46 -1.19 1.22
C MET A 272 10.87 -0.94 -0.17
N GLU A 273 9.57 -0.66 -0.28
CA GLU A 273 8.98 -0.28 -1.56
C GLU A 273 9.60 0.98 -2.15
N THR A 274 9.81 1.99 -1.30
CA THR A 274 10.46 3.23 -1.72
C THR A 274 11.87 2.94 -2.25
N LEU A 275 12.62 2.06 -1.59
CA LEU A 275 13.95 1.65 -2.02
C LEU A 275 13.95 0.95 -3.39
N MET A 276 13.03 0.00 -3.60
CA MET A 276 12.89 -0.69 -4.90
C MET A 276 12.57 0.28 -6.04
N ASN A 277 11.76 1.32 -5.77
CA ASN A 277 11.44 2.32 -6.79
C ASN A 277 12.61 3.27 -7.08
N VAL A 278 13.47 3.54 -6.09
CA VAL A 278 14.74 4.24 -6.31
C VAL A 278 15.68 3.43 -7.19
N GLU A 279 15.80 2.12 -6.96
CA GLU A 279 16.59 1.21 -7.80
C GLU A 279 16.04 1.15 -9.24
N SER A 280 14.72 1.08 -9.38
CA SER A 280 14.05 1.13 -10.68
C SER A 280 14.38 2.41 -11.45
N ALA A 281 14.47 3.55 -10.75
CA ALA A 281 14.90 4.80 -11.36
C ALA A 281 16.38 4.81 -11.76
N GLU A 282 17.26 4.21 -10.95
CA GLU A 282 18.68 4.09 -11.28
C GLU A 282 18.90 3.24 -12.54
N VAL A 283 18.16 2.13 -12.70
CA VAL A 283 18.16 1.32 -13.93
C VAL A 283 17.70 2.12 -15.15
N ALA A 284 16.76 3.05 -14.98
CA ALA A 284 16.34 3.99 -16.02
C ALA A 284 17.29 5.20 -16.21
N GLY A 285 18.43 5.22 -15.51
CA GLY A 285 19.47 6.23 -15.61
C GLY A 285 19.27 7.48 -14.75
N ASP A 286 18.41 7.45 -13.72
CA ASP A 286 18.27 8.53 -12.73
C ASP A 286 18.69 8.05 -11.33
N LYS A 287 19.91 8.41 -10.91
CA LYS A 287 20.50 7.93 -9.66
C LYS A 287 20.14 8.82 -8.47
N TYR A 288 19.01 8.51 -7.84
CA TYR A 288 18.58 9.19 -6.61
C TYR A 288 19.27 8.65 -5.35
N SER A 289 19.43 9.52 -4.35
CA SER A 289 19.83 9.07 -3.01
C SER A 289 18.65 8.40 -2.32
N ALA A 290 18.72 7.08 -2.13
CA ALA A 290 17.70 6.30 -1.43
C ALA A 290 17.30 6.90 -0.08
N ARG A 291 18.30 7.28 0.73
CA ARG A 291 18.08 7.94 2.03
C ARG A 291 17.25 9.21 1.89
N SER A 292 17.59 10.08 0.94
CA SER A 292 16.89 11.35 0.74
C SER A 292 15.46 11.15 0.27
N ILE A 293 15.21 10.15 -0.59
CA ILE A 293 13.88 9.83 -1.08
C ILE A 293 13.00 9.23 0.03
N CYS A 294 13.55 8.32 0.83
CA CYS A 294 12.85 7.72 1.96
C CYS A 294 12.51 8.76 3.04
N LEU A 295 13.42 9.70 3.33
CA LEU A 295 13.14 10.83 4.21
C LEU A 295 12.06 11.76 3.65
N GLY A 296 11.98 11.93 2.32
CA GLY A 296 10.91 12.66 1.66
C GLY A 296 9.55 11.99 1.84
N ALA A 297 9.47 10.68 1.63
CA ALA A 297 8.26 9.90 1.85
C ALA A 297 7.81 9.93 3.32
N ALA A 298 8.74 9.72 4.25
CA ALA A 298 8.49 9.87 5.68
C ALA A 298 8.01 11.29 6.04
N GLY A 299 8.65 12.32 5.49
CA GLY A 299 8.26 13.72 5.68
C GLY A 299 6.84 14.00 5.23
N GLY A 300 6.44 13.50 4.05
CA GLY A 300 5.08 13.65 3.56
C GLY A 300 4.03 12.94 4.42
N THR A 301 4.38 11.76 4.95
CA THR A 301 3.54 11.04 5.93
C THR A 301 3.41 11.83 7.24
N LEU A 302 4.51 12.32 7.80
CA LEU A 302 4.52 13.07 9.07
C LEU A 302 3.77 14.39 8.96
N VAL A 303 4.06 15.17 7.92
CA VAL A 303 3.35 16.43 7.65
C VAL A 303 1.88 16.12 7.40
N GLY A 304 1.56 15.12 6.58
CA GLY A 304 0.20 14.69 6.34
C GLY A 304 -0.58 14.39 7.61
N ALA A 305 0.00 13.60 8.51
CA ALA A 305 -0.62 13.23 9.78
C ALA A 305 -0.89 14.45 10.68
N LEU A 306 -0.02 15.47 10.67
CA LEU A 306 -0.29 16.72 11.39
C LEU A 306 -1.52 17.47 10.85
N PHE A 307 -1.75 17.38 9.55
CA PHE A 307 -2.87 18.02 8.85
C PHE A 307 -4.12 17.12 8.74
N GLY A 308 -4.20 16.03 9.52
CA GLY A 308 -5.40 15.18 9.57
C GLY A 308 -5.37 13.94 8.68
N SER A 309 -4.33 13.74 7.85
CA SER A 309 -4.21 12.54 7.03
C SER A 309 -4.07 11.28 7.89
N VAL A 310 -4.80 10.24 7.52
CA VAL A 310 -4.75 8.92 8.15
C VAL A 310 -4.00 7.89 7.30
N VAL A 311 -3.37 8.30 6.21
CA VAL A 311 -2.77 7.38 5.24
C VAL A 311 -1.31 7.74 4.99
N PRO A 312 -0.36 6.82 5.26
CA PRO A 312 1.03 6.95 4.87
C PRO A 312 1.24 7.07 3.37
N THR A 313 2.41 7.57 2.97
CA THR A 313 2.74 7.83 1.56
C THR A 313 3.97 7.10 1.08
N LEU A 314 4.01 6.86 -0.23
CA LEU A 314 5.14 6.21 -0.88
C LEU A 314 5.45 6.76 -2.25
N VAL A 315 6.63 6.40 -2.71
CA VAL A 315 7.04 6.54 -4.10
C VAL A 315 6.42 5.40 -4.90
N TYR A 316 5.62 5.74 -5.91
CA TYR A 316 4.97 4.74 -6.76
C TYR A 316 5.97 4.03 -7.68
N ILE A 317 5.58 2.85 -8.12
CA ILE A 317 6.28 2.10 -9.16
C ILE A 317 6.04 2.71 -10.55
N GLY A 318 6.98 2.46 -11.46
CA GLY A 318 6.81 2.78 -12.88
C GLY A 318 7.67 3.93 -13.40
N HIS A 319 8.69 4.37 -12.65
CA HIS A 319 9.64 5.40 -13.09
C HIS A 319 10.15 5.20 -14.54
N PRO A 320 10.56 3.99 -14.96
CA PRO A 320 10.99 3.78 -16.35
C PRO A 320 9.89 4.12 -17.37
N GLY A 321 8.63 3.80 -17.07
CA GLY A 321 7.48 4.10 -17.93
C GLY A 321 7.21 5.60 -18.02
N TRP A 322 7.22 6.32 -16.90
CA TRP A 322 7.07 7.79 -16.88
C TRP A 322 8.16 8.48 -17.68
N LYS A 323 9.41 8.01 -17.53
CA LYS A 323 10.56 8.57 -18.25
C LYS A 323 10.48 8.32 -19.75
N GLN A 324 10.10 7.11 -20.16
CA GLN A 324 9.89 6.74 -21.57
C GLN A 324 8.73 7.52 -22.20
N ALA A 325 7.67 7.81 -21.44
CA ALA A 325 6.56 8.67 -21.87
C ALA A 325 6.95 10.16 -22.01
N GLY A 326 8.16 10.54 -21.58
CA GLY A 326 8.66 11.90 -21.67
C GLY A 326 8.37 12.78 -20.45
N GLY A 327 7.82 12.22 -19.37
CA GLY A 327 7.66 12.93 -18.11
C GLY A 327 9.02 13.35 -17.54
N ARG A 328 9.10 14.55 -16.98
CA ARG A 328 10.31 15.12 -16.38
C ARG A 328 10.00 15.61 -14.97
N ILE A 329 10.12 16.91 -14.72
CA ILE A 329 9.90 17.51 -13.40
C ILE A 329 8.46 18.04 -13.29
N GLY A 330 7.92 18.52 -14.42
CA GLY A 330 6.65 19.23 -14.52
C GLY A 330 5.46 18.45 -13.98
N TYR A 331 5.39 17.18 -14.37
CA TYR A 331 4.23 16.36 -14.11
C TYR A 331 3.99 16.10 -12.62
N SER A 332 5.05 16.00 -11.83
CA SER A 332 4.95 15.70 -10.40
C SER A 332 4.44 16.90 -9.63
N TRP A 333 5.09 18.08 -9.72
CA TRP A 333 4.64 19.25 -8.97
C TRP A 333 3.23 19.68 -9.38
N ALA A 334 2.89 19.60 -10.68
CA ALA A 334 1.55 19.93 -11.15
C ALA A 334 0.49 18.99 -10.58
N THR A 335 0.80 17.69 -10.46
CA THR A 335 -0.09 16.74 -9.78
C THR A 335 -0.29 17.10 -8.30
N GLY A 336 0.79 17.43 -7.59
CA GLY A 336 0.71 17.84 -6.19
C GLY A 336 -0.17 19.08 -5.97
N VAL A 337 0.00 20.11 -6.80
CA VAL A 337 -0.81 21.34 -6.75
C VAL A 337 -2.28 21.06 -7.11
N ALA A 338 -2.53 20.27 -8.14
CA ALA A 338 -3.90 19.92 -8.56
C ALA A 338 -4.63 19.14 -7.45
N MET A 339 -3.96 18.17 -6.83
CA MET A 339 -4.56 17.40 -5.73
C MET A 339 -4.81 18.25 -4.49
N LEU A 340 -3.90 19.17 -4.15
CA LEU A 340 -4.13 20.13 -3.06
C LEU A 340 -5.37 20.99 -3.34
N ALA A 341 -5.50 21.52 -4.55
CA ALA A 341 -6.65 22.31 -4.93
C ALA A 341 -7.95 21.51 -4.83
N LEU A 342 -8.00 20.29 -5.38
CA LEU A 342 -9.20 19.45 -5.32
C LEU A 342 -9.62 19.13 -3.88
N CYS A 343 -8.66 18.84 -3.00
CA CYS A 343 -8.93 18.53 -1.60
C CYS A 343 -9.37 19.78 -0.82
N THR A 344 -8.67 20.90 -0.99
CA THR A 344 -8.97 22.16 -0.29
C THR A 344 -10.30 22.77 -0.74
N PHE A 345 -10.67 22.65 -2.02
CA PHE A 345 -11.95 23.19 -2.52
C PHE A 345 -13.14 22.23 -2.36
N GLY A 346 -12.96 21.09 -1.68
CA GLY A 346 -14.05 20.13 -1.42
C GLY A 346 -14.53 19.39 -2.68
N MET A 347 -13.76 19.39 -3.78
CA MET A 347 -14.18 18.83 -5.06
C MET A 347 -14.20 17.30 -5.07
N ILE A 348 -13.54 16.65 -4.10
CA ILE A 348 -13.47 15.19 -4.01
C ILE A 348 -14.85 14.56 -3.79
N ASN A 349 -15.73 15.17 -2.99
CA ASN A 349 -17.06 14.63 -2.76
C ASN A 349 -17.95 14.70 -4.02
N ILE A 350 -17.85 15.78 -4.77
CA ILE A 350 -18.50 15.88 -6.09
C ILE A 350 -18.01 14.76 -6.99
N LEU A 351 -16.69 14.55 -7.09
CA LEU A 351 -16.14 13.52 -7.96
C LEU A 351 -16.60 12.10 -7.55
N LEU A 352 -16.75 11.83 -6.25
CA LEU A 352 -17.31 10.57 -5.74
C LEU A 352 -18.79 10.38 -6.09
N ASN A 353 -19.55 11.46 -6.23
CA ASN A 353 -20.97 11.40 -6.60
C ASN A 353 -21.21 11.55 -8.11
N ILE A 354 -20.17 11.85 -8.89
CA ILE A 354 -20.19 11.80 -10.36
C ILE A 354 -19.74 10.43 -10.86
N ILE A 355 -18.68 9.88 -10.27
CA ILE A 355 -18.03 8.66 -10.75
C ILE A 355 -18.57 7.46 -9.96
N PRO A 356 -19.23 6.49 -10.61
CA PRO A 356 -19.66 5.27 -9.92
C PRO A 356 -18.44 4.53 -9.39
N ILE A 357 -18.45 4.22 -8.09
CA ILE A 357 -17.33 3.53 -7.46
C ILE A 357 -16.98 2.20 -8.14
N VAL A 358 -17.99 1.52 -8.69
CA VAL A 358 -17.86 0.25 -9.44
C VAL A 358 -16.97 0.41 -10.69
N ALA A 359 -16.81 1.62 -11.23
CA ALA A 359 -15.87 1.90 -12.31
C ALA A 359 -14.41 2.02 -11.84
N ILE A 360 -14.19 2.33 -10.55
CA ILE A 360 -12.87 2.50 -9.94
C ILE A 360 -12.36 1.18 -9.35
N LEU A 361 -13.23 0.37 -8.72
CA LEU A 361 -12.86 -0.88 -8.06
C LEU A 361 -12.03 -1.86 -8.93
N PRO A 362 -12.30 -2.03 -10.24
CA PRO A 362 -11.49 -2.88 -11.11
C PRO A 362 -10.01 -2.46 -11.21
N ILE A 363 -9.70 -1.18 -10.97
CA ILE A 363 -8.31 -0.68 -10.93
C ILE A 363 -7.56 -1.34 -9.77
N LEU A 364 -8.22 -1.52 -8.62
CA LEU A 364 -7.64 -2.14 -7.43
C LEU A 364 -7.38 -3.64 -7.67
N MET A 365 -8.30 -4.32 -8.34
CA MET A 365 -8.11 -5.70 -8.78
C MET A 365 -6.89 -5.83 -9.68
N TYR A 366 -6.74 -4.92 -10.66
CA TYR A 366 -5.58 -4.90 -11.54
C TYR A 366 -4.27 -4.65 -10.80
N ILE A 367 -4.25 -3.68 -9.89
CA ILE A 367 -3.07 -3.37 -9.06
C ILE A 367 -2.65 -4.60 -8.26
N ALA A 368 -3.60 -5.30 -7.62
CA ALA A 368 -3.29 -6.48 -6.85
C ALA A 368 -2.75 -7.64 -7.71
N MET A 369 -3.31 -7.85 -8.91
CA MET A 369 -2.79 -8.82 -9.87
C MET A 369 -1.35 -8.48 -10.30
N LEU A 370 -1.05 -7.20 -10.56
CA LEU A 370 0.30 -6.76 -10.89
C LEU A 370 1.28 -7.00 -9.76
N ILE A 371 0.92 -6.64 -8.52
CA ILE A 371 1.76 -6.83 -7.34
C ILE A 371 2.06 -8.32 -7.15
N LEU A 372 1.04 -9.18 -7.23
CA LEU A 372 1.20 -10.63 -7.14
C LEU A 372 2.13 -11.15 -8.26
N SER A 373 1.89 -10.74 -9.50
CA SER A 373 2.72 -11.15 -10.64
C SER A 373 4.18 -10.71 -10.49
N GLN A 374 4.41 -9.47 -10.04
CA GLN A 374 5.74 -8.95 -9.78
C GLN A 374 6.45 -9.74 -8.70
N ALA A 375 5.76 -10.14 -7.62
CA ALA A 375 6.38 -10.94 -6.57
C ALA A 375 6.97 -12.26 -7.09
N PHE A 376 6.33 -12.91 -8.07
CA PHE A 376 6.88 -14.12 -8.71
C PHE A 376 7.95 -13.84 -9.76
N ARG A 377 7.86 -12.71 -10.47
CA ARG A 377 8.78 -12.38 -11.57
C ARG A 377 10.10 -11.76 -11.10
N GLU A 378 10.03 -10.98 -10.02
CA GLU A 378 11.13 -10.23 -9.44
C GLU A 378 11.85 -11.01 -8.34
N THR A 379 11.53 -12.29 -8.18
CA THR A 379 12.22 -13.19 -7.25
C THR A 379 12.87 -14.32 -8.04
N PRO A 380 13.97 -14.92 -7.54
CA PRO A 380 14.51 -16.12 -8.16
C PRO A 380 13.40 -17.15 -8.35
N LYS A 381 13.27 -17.74 -9.54
CA LYS A 381 12.15 -18.64 -9.87
C LYS A 381 11.99 -19.79 -8.87
N VAL A 382 13.12 -20.27 -8.32
CA VAL A 382 13.17 -21.31 -7.29
C VAL A 382 12.48 -20.88 -5.97
N HIS A 383 12.34 -19.58 -5.70
CA HIS A 383 11.65 -19.03 -4.53
C HIS A 383 10.14 -18.86 -4.71
N ALA A 384 9.55 -19.30 -5.83
CA ALA A 384 8.09 -19.27 -6.00
C ALA A 384 7.31 -19.89 -4.80
N PRO A 385 7.76 -21.00 -4.16
CA PRO A 385 7.11 -21.49 -2.95
C PRO A 385 7.18 -20.54 -1.75
N ALA A 386 8.26 -19.76 -1.63
CA ALA A 386 8.41 -18.74 -0.57
C ALA A 386 7.44 -17.56 -0.80
N VAL A 387 7.20 -17.18 -2.05
CA VAL A 387 6.16 -16.19 -2.38
C VAL A 387 4.77 -16.76 -2.08
N ALA A 388 4.52 -18.02 -2.43
CA ALA A 388 3.23 -18.67 -2.22
C ALA A 388 2.87 -18.81 -0.73
N ILE A 389 3.81 -19.24 0.12
CA ILE A 389 3.54 -19.40 1.55
C ILE A 389 3.25 -18.05 2.23
N ALA A 390 3.80 -16.95 1.72
CA ALA A 390 3.55 -15.62 2.24
C ALA A 390 2.09 -15.16 2.08
N LEU A 391 1.34 -15.73 1.13
CA LEU A 391 -0.09 -15.42 0.96
C LEU A 391 -0.94 -15.96 2.12
N ILE A 392 -0.52 -17.08 2.72
CA ILE A 392 -1.36 -17.87 3.62
C ILE A 392 -1.74 -17.10 4.91
N PRO A 393 -0.81 -16.45 5.64
CA PRO A 393 -1.18 -15.69 6.85
C PRO A 393 -2.14 -14.55 6.58
N TRP A 394 -2.00 -13.88 5.43
CA TRP A 394 -2.89 -12.80 5.01
C TRP A 394 -4.31 -13.29 4.71
N LEU A 395 -4.43 -14.42 4.01
CA LEU A 395 -5.73 -15.03 3.76
C LEU A 395 -6.38 -15.52 5.06
N ALA A 396 -5.60 -16.08 5.99
CA ALA A 396 -6.11 -16.48 7.30
C ALA A 396 -6.66 -15.30 8.10
N ASP A 397 -5.92 -14.19 8.15
CA ASP A 397 -6.35 -12.95 8.81
C ASP A 397 -7.61 -12.38 8.16
N TRP A 398 -7.64 -12.27 6.82
CA TRP A 398 -8.78 -11.75 6.09
C TRP A 398 -10.06 -12.59 6.26
N VAL A 399 -9.94 -13.93 6.21
CA VAL A 399 -11.07 -14.84 6.46
C VAL A 399 -11.57 -14.67 7.89
N LYS A 400 -10.66 -14.61 8.87
CA LYS A 400 -11.02 -14.40 10.28
C LYS A 400 -11.76 -13.08 10.48
N VAL A 401 -11.27 -11.97 9.89
CA VAL A 401 -11.95 -10.67 9.93
C VAL A 401 -13.34 -10.74 9.28
N THR A 402 -13.47 -11.46 8.16
CA THR A 402 -14.76 -11.64 7.49
C THR A 402 -15.77 -12.37 8.38
N ILE A 403 -15.34 -13.45 9.05
CA ILE A 403 -16.17 -14.19 10.01
C ILE A 403 -16.58 -13.29 11.18
N ASP A 404 -15.63 -12.56 11.77
CA ASP A 404 -15.91 -11.66 12.88
C ASP A 404 -16.96 -10.61 12.50
N ASN A 405 -16.80 -9.98 11.32
CA ASN A 405 -17.74 -8.99 10.81
C ASN A 405 -19.14 -9.58 10.58
N THR A 406 -19.22 -10.80 10.02
CA THR A 406 -20.49 -11.50 9.84
C THR A 406 -21.18 -11.78 11.18
N LEU A 407 -20.45 -12.28 12.18
CA LEU A 407 -21.02 -12.58 13.50
C LEU A 407 -21.43 -11.32 14.25
N ASN A 408 -20.60 -10.27 14.19
CA ASN A 408 -20.91 -8.97 14.79
C ASN A 408 -22.17 -8.35 14.18
N ALA A 409 -22.33 -8.43 12.85
CA ALA A 409 -23.55 -7.98 12.17
C ALA A 409 -24.79 -8.79 12.58
N ALA A 410 -24.61 -10.07 12.95
CA ALA A 410 -25.66 -10.92 13.51
C ALA A 410 -25.87 -10.72 15.03
N GLY A 411 -25.17 -9.77 15.66
CA GLY A 411 -25.28 -9.46 17.09
C GLY A 411 -24.66 -10.53 18.01
N THR A 412 -23.74 -11.35 17.49
CA THR A 412 -23.04 -12.40 18.25
C THR A 412 -21.53 -12.31 18.04
N SER A 413 -20.78 -13.25 18.61
CA SER A 413 -19.33 -13.36 18.43
C SER A 413 -18.89 -14.82 18.52
N VAL A 414 -17.66 -15.12 18.13
CA VAL A 414 -17.08 -16.45 18.35
C VAL A 414 -17.04 -16.81 19.83
N ALA A 415 -16.79 -15.84 20.71
CA ALA A 415 -16.81 -16.06 22.16
C ALA A 415 -18.18 -16.54 22.66
N THR A 416 -19.27 -16.05 22.06
CA THR A 416 -20.64 -16.46 22.39
C THR A 416 -21.02 -17.78 21.73
N LEU A 417 -20.64 -17.98 20.47
CA LEU A 417 -21.01 -19.15 19.68
C LEU A 417 -20.25 -20.42 20.11
N GLY A 418 -18.98 -20.25 20.49
CA GLY A 418 -18.01 -21.30 20.76
C GLY A 418 -17.25 -21.73 19.49
N ALA A 419 -15.92 -21.73 19.54
CA ALA A 419 -15.07 -22.13 18.43
C ALA A 419 -15.28 -23.59 17.99
N ASP A 420 -15.64 -24.49 18.92
CA ASP A 420 -15.91 -25.90 18.62
C ASP A 420 -17.09 -26.10 17.66
N LYS A 421 -18.13 -25.25 17.75
CA LYS A 421 -19.27 -25.32 16.82
C LYS A 421 -18.87 -24.91 15.41
N LEU A 422 -18.01 -23.90 15.30
CA LEU A 422 -17.43 -23.48 14.03
C LEU A 422 -16.55 -24.61 13.46
N ALA A 423 -15.70 -25.21 14.30
CA ALA A 423 -14.83 -26.32 13.89
C ALA A 423 -15.63 -27.54 13.40
N ALA A 424 -16.75 -27.87 14.05
CA ALA A 424 -17.66 -28.93 13.61
C ALA A 424 -18.28 -28.68 12.22
N SER A 425 -18.24 -27.43 11.74
CA SER A 425 -18.71 -27.01 10.41
C SER A 425 -17.55 -26.75 9.43
N GLY A 426 -16.32 -27.13 9.79
CA GLY A 426 -15.11 -26.93 8.97
C GLY A 426 -14.47 -25.55 9.09
N VAL A 427 -14.93 -24.71 10.02
CA VAL A 427 -14.41 -23.36 10.25
C VAL A 427 -13.45 -23.39 11.45
N PHE A 428 -12.16 -23.60 11.19
CA PHE A 428 -11.11 -23.70 12.22
C PHE A 428 -10.66 -22.32 12.73
N TYR A 429 -11.54 -21.64 13.46
CA TYR A 429 -11.35 -20.23 13.86
C TYR A 429 -10.05 -20.00 14.65
N ASP A 430 -9.75 -20.82 15.66
CA ASP A 430 -8.57 -20.63 16.51
C ASP A 430 -7.27 -20.74 15.71
N GLY A 431 -7.21 -21.70 14.78
CA GLY A 431 -6.07 -21.85 13.86
C GLY A 431 -5.89 -20.63 12.96
N MET A 432 -6.99 -20.10 12.41
CA MET A 432 -6.97 -18.88 11.60
C MET A 432 -6.54 -17.65 12.42
N ALA A 433 -7.05 -17.52 13.66
CA ALA A 433 -6.71 -16.43 14.55
C ALA A 433 -5.22 -16.42 14.92
N VAL A 434 -4.66 -17.60 15.24
CA VAL A 434 -3.22 -17.74 15.54
C VAL A 434 -2.38 -17.48 14.28
N LEU A 435 -2.75 -18.03 13.13
CA LEU A 435 -1.98 -17.89 11.89
C LEU A 435 -2.01 -16.45 11.32
N GLY A 436 -3.17 -15.79 11.40
CA GLY A 436 -3.38 -14.43 10.90
C GLY A 436 -2.91 -13.32 11.83
N ALA A 437 -2.69 -13.60 13.13
CA ALA A 437 -2.22 -12.60 14.08
C ALA A 437 -0.81 -12.08 13.71
N SER A 438 -0.76 -10.80 13.33
CA SER A 438 0.41 -10.14 12.73
C SER A 438 0.82 -10.72 11.38
N ALA A 439 -0.17 -10.99 10.50
CA ALA A 439 -0.01 -11.63 9.19
C ALA A 439 1.20 -11.15 8.38
N ILE A 440 1.51 -9.84 8.41
CA ILE A 440 2.68 -9.25 7.73
C ILE A 440 3.97 -9.93 8.18
N LEU A 441 4.21 -9.95 9.50
CA LEU A 441 5.41 -10.49 10.09
C LEU A 441 5.43 -12.01 9.97
N VAL A 442 4.30 -12.67 10.19
CA VAL A 442 4.19 -14.12 10.02
C VAL A 442 4.54 -14.51 8.58
N ALA A 443 3.94 -13.85 7.58
CA ALA A 443 4.22 -14.08 6.17
C ALA A 443 5.70 -13.83 5.83
N MET A 444 6.27 -12.74 6.32
CA MET A 444 7.67 -12.40 6.07
C MET A 444 8.62 -13.43 6.69
N MET A 445 8.38 -13.84 7.94
CA MET A 445 9.22 -14.83 8.62
C MET A 445 9.11 -16.19 7.95
N LEU A 446 7.90 -16.67 7.65
CA LEU A 446 7.70 -17.96 6.95
C LEU A 446 8.35 -17.96 5.58
N ALA A 447 8.13 -16.92 4.79
CA ALA A 447 8.72 -16.80 3.45
C ALA A 447 10.24 -16.67 3.51
N ALA A 448 10.80 -15.98 4.51
CA ALA A 448 12.25 -15.88 4.69
C ALA A 448 12.86 -17.25 5.05
N ILE A 449 12.23 -18.00 5.96
CA ILE A 449 12.65 -19.36 6.30
C ILE A 449 12.62 -20.24 5.05
N VAL A 450 11.50 -20.26 4.31
CA VAL A 450 11.36 -21.09 3.10
C VAL A 450 12.37 -20.71 2.03
N ALA A 451 12.57 -19.42 1.75
CA ALA A 451 13.57 -18.97 0.77
C ALA A 451 15.00 -19.42 1.16
N ARG A 452 15.38 -19.26 2.44
CA ARG A 452 16.72 -19.66 2.91
C ARG A 452 16.92 -21.18 2.96
N VAL A 453 15.86 -21.95 3.21
CA VAL A 453 15.88 -23.41 3.10
C VAL A 453 16.08 -23.83 1.64
N ILE A 454 15.38 -23.19 0.69
CA ILE A 454 15.54 -23.43 -0.75
C ILE A 454 16.97 -23.12 -1.20
N ASP A 455 17.53 -22.00 -0.72
CA ASP A 455 18.92 -21.60 -0.95
C ASP A 455 19.95 -22.53 -0.28
N ARG A 456 19.50 -23.51 0.52
CA ARG A 456 20.35 -24.37 1.35
C ARG A 456 21.21 -23.58 2.34
N ASN A 457 20.84 -22.33 2.61
CA ASN A 457 21.47 -21.47 3.61
C ASN A 457 20.80 -21.70 4.96
N TYR A 458 21.01 -22.91 5.50
CA TYR A 458 20.30 -23.37 6.69
C TYR A 458 20.63 -22.57 7.96
N LEU A 459 21.81 -21.93 8.03
CA LEU A 459 22.15 -21.05 9.15
C LEU A 459 21.23 -19.83 9.19
N HIS A 460 21.02 -19.16 8.05
CA HIS A 460 20.11 -18.01 8.01
C HIS A 460 18.66 -18.46 8.23
N ALA A 461 18.26 -19.62 7.68
CA ALA A 461 16.94 -20.18 7.97
C ALA A 461 16.74 -20.44 9.48
N ALA A 462 17.77 -20.97 10.16
CA ALA A 462 17.73 -21.18 11.61
C ALA A 462 17.62 -19.86 12.38
N VAL A 463 18.33 -18.81 11.96
CA VAL A 463 18.23 -17.47 12.57
C VAL A 463 16.83 -16.90 12.41
N PHE A 464 16.25 -16.95 11.21
CA PHE A 464 14.86 -16.48 11.00
C PHE A 464 13.87 -17.30 11.82
N ALA A 465 13.99 -18.63 11.86
CA ALA A 465 13.13 -19.46 12.68
C ALA A 465 13.29 -19.14 14.19
N LEU A 466 14.51 -18.93 14.68
CA LEU A 466 14.74 -18.54 16.07
C LEU A 466 14.13 -17.16 16.39
N LEU A 467 14.27 -16.19 15.50
CA LEU A 467 13.64 -14.88 15.65
C LEU A 467 12.10 -15.02 15.66
N ALA A 468 11.53 -15.84 14.78
CA ALA A 468 10.09 -16.11 14.76
C ALA A 468 9.62 -16.77 16.07
N ALA A 469 10.42 -17.69 16.63
CA ALA A 469 10.15 -18.29 17.93
C ALA A 469 10.12 -17.25 19.06
N LEU A 470 11.13 -16.37 19.12
CA LEU A 470 11.21 -15.30 20.11
C LEU A 470 10.04 -14.33 19.96
N MET A 471 9.76 -13.91 18.73
CA MET A 471 8.63 -13.03 18.41
C MET A 471 7.28 -13.67 18.81
N SER A 472 7.12 -14.98 18.60
CA SER A 472 5.92 -15.72 19.04
C SER A 472 5.81 -15.77 20.57
N PHE A 473 6.93 -16.09 21.24
CA PHE A 473 6.97 -16.18 22.70
C PHE A 473 6.60 -14.85 23.38
N PHE A 474 7.06 -13.73 22.82
CA PHE A 474 6.73 -12.39 23.33
C PHE A 474 5.39 -11.83 22.82
N GLY A 475 4.71 -12.53 21.91
CA GLY A 475 3.42 -12.13 21.35
C GLY A 475 3.50 -11.04 20.28
N VAL A 476 4.67 -10.83 19.67
CA VAL A 476 4.86 -9.97 18.49
C VAL A 476 4.16 -10.57 17.27
N ILE A 477 4.18 -11.90 17.14
CA ILE A 477 3.47 -12.67 16.11
C ILE A 477 2.63 -13.77 16.75
N HIS A 478 1.60 -14.23 16.04
CA HIS A 478 0.71 -15.31 16.49
C HIS A 478 -0.09 -15.03 17.77
N SER A 479 -0.17 -13.76 18.19
CA SER A 479 -0.88 -13.31 19.39
C SER A 479 -1.53 -11.95 19.13
N THR A 480 -2.61 -11.66 19.85
CA THR A 480 -3.29 -10.36 19.84
C THR A 480 -2.71 -9.36 20.86
N GLY A 481 -1.69 -9.76 21.62
CA GLY A 481 -1.08 -8.91 22.65
C GLY A 481 0.33 -9.35 23.05
N PHE A 482 0.99 -8.50 23.84
CA PHE A 482 2.37 -8.64 24.31
C PHE A 482 2.44 -9.24 25.70
N GLY A 483 3.49 -10.01 25.95
CA GLY A 483 3.73 -10.61 27.25
C GLY A 483 4.76 -11.73 27.14
N ILE A 484 4.93 -12.50 28.21
CA ILE A 484 5.81 -13.66 28.22
C ILE A 484 4.95 -14.90 28.02
N GLY A 485 5.30 -15.74 27.04
CA GLY A 485 4.57 -16.98 26.77
C GLY A 485 3.23 -16.75 26.06
N MET A 486 3.12 -15.71 25.23
CA MET A 486 1.85 -15.35 24.58
C MET A 486 1.42 -16.34 23.49
N ALA A 487 2.36 -16.81 22.66
CA ALA A 487 2.11 -17.82 21.63
C ALA A 487 3.10 -18.98 21.74
N THR A 488 3.02 -19.74 22.84
CA THR A 488 3.95 -20.84 23.15
C THR A 488 3.94 -21.97 22.12
N GLY A 489 2.77 -22.36 21.60
CA GLY A 489 2.65 -23.38 20.57
C GLY A 489 3.48 -23.04 19.30
N PRO A 490 3.19 -21.90 18.65
CA PRO A 490 4.00 -21.41 17.53
C PRO A 490 5.48 -21.20 17.90
N ALA A 491 5.78 -20.69 19.09
CA ALA A 491 7.16 -20.50 19.54
C ALA A 491 7.93 -21.83 19.56
N ILE A 492 7.34 -22.90 20.12
CA ILE A 492 7.94 -24.25 20.12
C ILE A 492 8.10 -24.76 18.68
N GLY A 493 7.09 -24.59 17.83
CA GLY A 493 7.15 -25.00 16.42
C GLY A 493 8.33 -24.37 15.69
N TYR A 494 8.53 -23.06 15.83
CA TYR A 494 9.66 -22.35 15.24
C TYR A 494 11.01 -22.73 15.87
N LEU A 495 11.08 -23.02 17.18
CA LEU A 495 12.30 -23.52 17.81
C LEU A 495 12.72 -24.87 17.22
N VAL A 496 11.75 -25.77 16.97
CA VAL A 496 12.02 -27.06 16.33
C VAL A 496 12.52 -26.87 14.89
N ILE A 497 11.91 -25.96 14.13
CA ILE A 497 12.38 -25.60 12.79
C ILE A 497 13.81 -25.03 12.85
N ALA A 498 14.09 -24.15 13.81
CA ALA A 498 15.42 -23.55 13.99
C ALA A 498 16.48 -24.62 14.30
N ALA A 499 16.18 -25.54 15.22
CA ALA A 499 17.05 -26.65 15.58
C ALA A 499 17.29 -27.59 14.38
N GLY A 500 16.24 -27.91 13.62
CA GLY A 500 16.35 -28.73 12.40
C GLY A 500 17.24 -28.06 11.34
N CYS A 501 17.04 -26.76 11.08
CA CYS A 501 17.88 -26.00 10.15
C CYS A 501 19.34 -25.94 10.63
N PHE A 502 19.57 -25.70 11.92
CA PHE A 502 20.92 -25.70 12.48
C PHE A 502 21.59 -27.08 12.35
N LEU A 503 20.86 -28.17 12.58
CA LEU A 503 21.37 -29.52 12.37
C LEU A 503 21.75 -29.76 10.90
N PHE A 504 20.93 -29.32 9.95
CA PHE A 504 21.26 -29.40 8.52
C PHE A 504 22.50 -28.57 8.17
N HIS A 505 22.67 -27.40 8.78
CA HIS A 505 23.86 -26.58 8.60
C HIS A 505 25.14 -27.32 9.03
N VAL A 506 25.13 -27.94 10.21
CA VAL A 506 26.30 -28.65 10.76
C VAL A 506 26.57 -29.95 9.98
N THR A 507 25.53 -30.66 9.54
CA THR A 507 25.68 -31.98 8.91
C THR A 507 25.95 -31.95 7.40
N ARG A 508 25.47 -30.94 6.68
CA ARG A 508 25.52 -30.91 5.20
C ARG A 508 26.55 -29.95 4.59
N GLY A 509 27.24 -29.15 5.42
CA GLY A 509 28.23 -28.17 4.96
C GLY A 509 27.64 -27.11 4.01
N SER A 510 28.49 -26.25 3.44
CA SER A 510 28.08 -25.25 2.45
C SER A 510 27.81 -25.93 1.10
N GLN A 511 26.55 -25.91 0.66
CA GLN A 511 26.15 -26.39 -0.67
C GLN A 511 25.88 -25.19 -1.59
N PRO A 512 26.12 -25.33 -2.92
CA PRO A 512 25.75 -24.28 -3.87
C PRO A 512 24.25 -24.02 -3.81
N SER A 513 23.88 -22.74 -3.86
CA SER A 513 22.49 -22.31 -3.79
C SER A 513 21.82 -22.50 -5.16
N PRO A 514 20.64 -23.14 -5.24
CA PRO A 514 19.88 -23.23 -6.48
C PRO A 514 19.49 -21.86 -7.07
N SER A 515 19.52 -20.80 -6.27
CA SER A 515 19.26 -19.43 -6.73
C SER A 515 20.49 -18.73 -7.31
N ASP A 516 21.72 -19.24 -7.08
CA ASP A 516 22.93 -18.69 -7.69
C ASP A 516 22.99 -19.00 -9.21
N ASP A 517 22.32 -20.08 -9.62
CA ASP A 517 22.22 -20.54 -11.03
C ASP A 517 20.97 -20.01 -11.75
N ALA A 518 20.12 -19.23 -11.06
CA ALA A 518 18.87 -18.73 -11.61
C ALA A 518 19.08 -17.34 -12.27
N PRO A 519 18.79 -17.17 -13.58
CA PRO A 519 18.94 -15.88 -14.27
C PRO A 519 17.91 -14.84 -13.84
#